data_AF-A0A832JYN5-F1
#
_entry.id   AF-A0A832JYN5-F1
#
_cell.length_a   1.000
_cell.length_b   1.000
_cell.length_c   1.000
_cell.angle_alpha   90.00
_cell.angle_beta   90.00
_cell.angle_gamma   90.00
#
_symmetry.space_group_name_H-M   'P 1'
#
loop_
_entity.id
_entity.type
_entity.pdbx_description
1 polymer ?
#
loop_
_entity_poly.entity_id
_entity_poly.type
_entity_poly.pdbx_seq_one_letter_code
_entity_poly.pdbx_strand_id
1 'polypeptide(L)'
;MSSVVDVPACVFMILLGTVLALWGIQLSRIMSSIIFGTFLGYMAWKYSYTAWGSLALSIILLLLSLLVGFALGFVLLRFSISLVAAYMLASTLVNSPYHLIALVVVLTLVLFVFSRVLLSAVLAATGALIVYKGLTILGIDVAITLPLCTILTIIGFYNQRKRWF
;
A
#
# COMPACT_ATOMS: atom_id res chain seq x y z
N MET A 1 26.42 -26.75 -1.93
CA MET A 1 25.36 -26.88 -0.91
C MET A 1 24.03 -26.87 -1.63
N SER A 2 23.42 -28.04 -1.85
CA SER A 2 22.06 -28.16 -2.40
C SER A 2 21.08 -27.74 -1.32
N SER A 3 20.71 -26.47 -1.27
CA SER A 3 19.54 -26.04 -0.51
C SER A 3 18.36 -26.86 -1.01
N VAL A 4 17.76 -27.67 -0.14
CA VAL A 4 16.47 -28.31 -0.43
C VAL A 4 15.53 -27.17 -0.80
N VAL A 5 15.15 -27.09 -2.07
CA VAL A 5 14.26 -26.04 -2.54
C VAL A 5 12.90 -26.37 -1.94
N ASP A 6 12.43 -25.52 -1.03
CA ASP A 6 11.10 -25.62 -0.46
C ASP A 6 10.06 -25.26 -1.54
N VAL A 7 9.74 -26.24 -2.37
CA VAL A 7 8.77 -26.13 -3.47
C VAL A 7 7.45 -25.52 -2.99
N PRO A 8 6.88 -25.91 -1.83
CA PRO A 8 5.64 -25.30 -1.34
C PRO A 8 5.77 -23.79 -1.11
N ALA A 9 6.88 -23.34 -0.52
CA ALA A 9 7.11 -21.92 -0.26
C ALA A 9 7.25 -21.12 -1.55
N CYS A 10 7.91 -21.69 -2.57
CA CYS A 10 8.06 -21.06 -3.88
C CYS A 10 6.71 -20.91 -4.60
N VAL A 11 5.87 -21.95 -4.54
CA VAL A 11 4.50 -21.91 -5.09
C VAL A 11 3.66 -20.84 -4.39
N PHE A 12 3.74 -20.75 -3.06
CA PHE A 12 3.07 -19.69 -2.30
C PHE A 12 3.58 -18.29 -2.68
N MET A 13 4.90 -18.10 -2.86
CA MET A 13 5.44 -16.82 -3.33
C MET A 13 4.90 -16.45 -4.72
N ILE A 14 4.86 -17.39 -5.66
CA ILE A 14 4.34 -17.13 -7.01
C ILE A 14 2.85 -16.79 -6.95
N LEU A 15 2.05 -17.52 -6.18
CA LEU A 15 0.63 -17.23 -5.99
C LEU A 15 0.42 -15.85 -5.35
N LEU A 16 1.16 -15.54 -4.28
CA LEU A 16 1.06 -14.25 -3.62
C LEU A 16 1.50 -13.11 -4.55
N GLY A 17 2.59 -13.29 -5.29
CA GLY A 17 3.11 -12.33 -6.24
C GLY A 17 2.14 -12.07 -7.40
N THR A 18 1.51 -13.10 -7.94
CA THR A 18 0.48 -12.95 -9.00
C THR A 18 -0.77 -12.25 -8.46
N VAL A 19 -1.23 -12.58 -7.25
CA VAL A 19 -2.34 -11.88 -6.60
C VAL A 19 -2.01 -10.41 -6.37
N LEU A 20 -0.81 -10.10 -5.87
CA LEU A 20 -0.34 -8.73 -5.67
C LEU A 20 -0.22 -7.97 -7.00
N ALA A 21 0.27 -8.62 -8.06
CA ALA A 21 0.42 -8.00 -9.37
C ALA A 21 -0.92 -7.66 -10.02
N LEU A 22 -1.97 -8.45 -9.80
CA LEU A 22 -3.28 -8.27 -10.43
C LEU A 22 -4.30 -7.52 -9.56
N TRP A 23 -4.27 -7.70 -8.23
CA TRP A 23 -5.23 -7.14 -7.27
C TRP A 23 -4.60 -6.26 -6.19
N GLY A 24 -3.31 -5.92 -6.31
CA GLY A 24 -2.57 -5.23 -5.25
C GLY A 24 -3.25 -3.97 -4.73
N ILE A 25 -3.91 -3.20 -5.60
CA ILE A 25 -4.65 -2.01 -5.18
C ILE A 25 -5.88 -2.34 -4.32
N GLN A 26 -6.69 -3.33 -4.70
CA GLN A 26 -7.85 -3.71 -3.90
C GLN A 26 -7.37 -4.19 -2.52
N LEU A 27 -6.28 -4.96 -2.50
CA LEU A 27 -5.69 -5.49 -1.29
C LEU A 27 -5.15 -4.36 -0.41
N SER A 28 -4.43 -3.40 -0.99
CA SER A 28 -3.94 -2.19 -0.30
C SER A 28 -5.10 -1.35 0.26
N ARG A 29 -6.18 -1.18 -0.50
CA ARG A 29 -7.39 -0.46 -0.04
C ARG A 29 -8.00 -1.15 1.16
N ILE A 30 -8.27 -2.45 1.09
CA ILE A 30 -8.87 -3.21 2.19
C ILE A 30 -7.96 -3.18 3.42
N MET A 31 -6.67 -3.48 3.25
CA MET A 31 -5.72 -3.50 4.38
C MET A 31 -5.59 -2.13 5.04
N SER A 32 -5.44 -1.06 4.24
CA SER A 32 -5.36 0.29 4.79
C SER A 32 -6.62 0.70 5.54
N SER A 33 -7.80 0.40 4.99
CA SER A 33 -9.08 0.67 5.65
C SER A 33 -9.24 -0.11 6.95
N ILE A 34 -8.82 -1.38 7.01
CA ILE A 34 -8.85 -2.17 8.25
C ILE A 34 -7.90 -1.58 9.29
N ILE A 35 -6.66 -1.28 8.90
CA ILE A 35 -5.64 -0.75 9.82
C ILE A 35 -6.08 0.61 10.39
N PHE A 36 -6.49 1.55 9.54
CA PHE A 36 -6.95 2.86 10.01
C PHE A 36 -8.28 2.79 10.76
N GLY A 37 -9.21 1.94 10.34
CA GLY A 37 -10.48 1.71 11.03
C GLY A 37 -10.29 1.16 12.44
N THR A 38 -9.44 0.14 12.59
CA THR A 38 -9.12 -0.45 13.89
C THR A 38 -8.34 0.52 14.78
N PHE A 39 -7.38 1.27 14.23
CA PHE A 39 -6.62 2.27 14.97
C PHE A 39 -7.51 3.40 15.49
N LEU A 40 -8.33 4.00 14.63
CA LEU A 40 -9.25 5.07 15.02
C LEU A 40 -10.32 4.57 16.00
N GLY A 41 -10.88 3.39 15.74
CA GLY A 41 -11.83 2.69 16.62
C GLY A 41 -11.29 2.52 18.03
N TYR A 42 -10.06 2.00 18.13
CA TYR A 42 -9.40 1.80 19.41
C TYR A 42 -9.11 3.11 20.14
N MET A 43 -8.60 4.13 19.43
CA MET A 43 -8.32 5.43 20.04
C MET A 43 -9.59 6.11 20.54
N ALA A 44 -10.68 6.10 19.76
CA ALA A 44 -11.96 6.66 20.15
C ALA A 44 -12.53 5.97 21.39
N TRP A 45 -12.46 4.64 21.45
CA TRP A 45 -12.91 3.87 22.61
C TRP A 45 -12.10 4.20 23.86
N LYS A 46 -10.77 4.14 23.76
CA LYS A 46 -9.87 4.35 24.90
C LYS A 46 -10.04 5.75 25.50
N TYR A 47 -10.04 6.79 24.67
CA TYR A 47 -10.14 8.17 25.15
C TYR A 47 -11.56 8.55 25.59
N SER A 48 -12.59 8.03 24.92
CA SER A 48 -13.99 8.24 25.34
C SER A 48 -14.24 7.64 26.72
N TYR A 49 -13.78 6.42 26.96
CA TYR A 49 -13.98 5.74 28.23
C TYR A 49 -13.31 6.51 29.38
N THR A 50 -12.10 7.01 29.16
CA THR A 50 -11.39 7.83 30.17
C THR A 50 -12.07 9.15 30.46
N ALA A 51 -12.73 9.77 29.49
CA ALA A 51 -13.33 11.09 29.66
C ALA A 51 -14.78 11.04 30.18
N TRP A 52 -15.55 10.01 29.84
CA TRP A 52 -17.00 9.95 30.10
C TRP A 52 -17.39 8.84 31.07
N GLY A 53 -16.51 7.86 31.33
CA GLY A 53 -16.78 6.71 32.21
C GLY A 53 -17.89 5.76 31.73
N SER A 54 -18.54 6.07 30.59
CA SER A 54 -19.66 5.31 30.05
C SER A 54 -19.19 4.35 28.96
N LEU A 55 -19.41 3.06 29.21
CA LEU A 55 -19.06 1.98 28.28
C LEU A 55 -19.93 2.03 27.01
N ALA A 56 -21.23 2.32 27.16
CA ALA A 56 -22.16 2.41 26.03
C ALA A 56 -21.76 3.52 25.04
N LEU A 57 -21.40 4.71 25.54
CA LEU A 57 -21.00 5.84 24.71
C LEU A 57 -19.64 5.59 24.02
N SER A 58 -18.73 4.89 24.71
CA SER A 58 -17.44 4.46 24.16
C SER A 58 -17.59 3.45 23.03
N ILE A 59 -18.54 2.52 23.12
CA ILE A 59 -18.84 1.55 22.05
C ILE A 59 -19.44 2.26 20.82
N ILE A 60 -20.37 3.20 21.02
CA ILE A 60 -20.97 3.95 19.90
C ILE A 60 -19.88 4.72 19.14
N LEU A 61 -19.00 5.41 19.87
CA LEU A 61 -17.88 6.15 19.26
C LEU A 61 -16.86 5.22 18.58
N LEU A 62 -16.60 4.02 19.13
CA LEU A 62 -15.78 3.01 18.47
C LEU A 62 -16.37 2.64 17.11
N LEU A 63 -17.66 2.29 17.06
CA LEU A 63 -18.31 1.86 15.82
C LEU A 63 -18.33 3.00 14.78
N LEU A 64 -18.59 4.22 15.22
CA LEU A 64 -18.65 5.39 14.35
C LEU A 64 -17.26 5.72 13.78
N SER A 65 -16.23 5.72 14.62
CA SER A 65 -14.84 5.96 14.18
C SER A 65 -14.28 4.82 13.31
N LEU A 66 -14.73 3.59 13.54
CA LEU A 66 -14.40 2.44 12.69
C LEU A 66 -15.00 2.63 11.29
N LEU A 67 -16.27 3.02 11.17
CA LEU A 67 -16.90 3.34 9.87
C LEU A 67 -16.16 4.46 9.14
N VAL A 68 -15.82 5.54 9.85
CA VAL A 68 -15.05 6.66 9.28
C VAL A 68 -13.67 6.21 8.82
N GLY A 69 -12.97 5.42 9.62
CA GLY A 69 -11.66 4.89 9.28
C GLY A 69 -11.69 3.90 8.11
N PHE A 70 -12.74 3.09 7.97
CA PHE A 70 -12.93 2.25 6.79
C PHE A 70 -13.13 3.08 5.51
N ALA A 71 -13.90 4.17 5.60
CA ALA A 71 -14.16 5.06 4.47
C ALA A 71 -12.92 5.88 4.04
N LEU A 72 -12.15 6.40 5.01
CA LEU A 72 -11.05 7.32 4.76
C LEU A 72 -9.67 6.66 4.74
N GLY A 73 -9.51 5.44 5.25
CA GLY A 73 -8.21 4.81 5.47
C GLY A 73 -7.33 4.74 4.22
N PHE A 74 -7.91 4.40 3.07
CA PHE A 74 -7.16 4.38 1.81
C PHE A 74 -6.76 5.78 1.31
N VAL A 75 -7.60 6.79 1.55
CA VAL A 75 -7.28 8.19 1.21
C VAL A 75 -6.14 8.69 2.10
N LEU A 76 -6.21 8.39 3.40
CA LEU A 76 -5.17 8.73 4.37
C LEU A 76 -3.84 8.04 4.07
N LEU A 77 -3.86 6.77 3.67
CA LEU A 77 -2.65 6.06 3.24
C LEU A 77 -2.00 6.76 2.04
N ARG A 78 -2.79 7.09 1.01
CA ARG A 78 -2.29 7.81 -0.17
C ARG A 78 -1.72 9.17 0.20
N PHE A 79 -2.43 9.91 1.04
CA PHE A 79 -1.98 11.22 1.51
C PHE A 79 -0.67 11.11 2.30
N SER A 80 -0.56 10.13 3.20
CA SER A 80 0.64 9.90 4.01
C SER A 80 1.85 9.56 3.14
N ILE A 81 1.70 8.67 2.16
CA ILE A 81 2.78 8.31 1.23
C ILE A 81 3.22 9.54 0.43
N SER A 82 2.27 10.34 -0.08
CA SER A 82 2.59 11.55 -0.84
C SER A 82 3.27 12.61 0.02
N LEU A 83 2.88 12.75 1.29
CA LEU A 83 3.47 13.71 2.21
C LEU A 83 4.91 13.33 2.57
N VAL A 84 5.17 12.05 2.86
CA VAL A 84 6.52 11.55 3.14
C VAL A 84 7.43 11.72 1.92
N ALA A 85 6.95 11.35 0.73
CA ALA A 85 7.70 11.50 -0.51
C ALA A 85 7.98 12.99 -0.83
N ALA A 86 7.00 13.86 -0.64
CA ALA A 86 7.15 15.30 -0.82
C ALA A 86 8.19 15.88 0.15
N TYR A 87 8.17 15.45 1.42
CA TYR A 87 9.14 15.87 2.42
C TYR A 87 10.56 15.44 2.07
N MET A 88 10.76 14.18 1.66
CA MET A 88 12.07 13.67 1.24
C MET A 88 12.63 14.43 0.03
N LEU A 89 11.79 14.75 -0.95
CA LEU A 89 12.23 15.56 -2.10
C LEU A 89 12.53 16.99 -1.66
N ALA A 90 11.64 17.62 -0.91
CA ALA A 90 11.80 19.01 -0.50
C ALA A 90 13.04 19.24 0.38
N SER A 91 13.35 18.31 1.28
CA SER A 91 14.51 18.41 2.17
C SER A 91 15.85 18.30 1.43
N THR A 92 15.88 17.67 0.25
CA THR A 92 17.09 17.63 -0.60
C THR A 92 17.26 18.88 -1.46
N LEU A 93 16.17 19.58 -1.77
CA LEU A 93 16.15 20.75 -2.64
C LEU A 93 16.36 22.06 -1.87
N VAL A 94 15.84 22.16 -0.64
CA VAL A 94 15.79 23.42 0.09
C VAL A 94 16.11 23.24 1.58
N ASN A 95 17.09 24.01 2.06
CA ASN A 95 17.52 24.00 3.47
C ASN A 95 16.81 25.03 4.36
N SER A 96 16.07 25.99 3.78
CA SER A 96 15.35 27.00 4.56
C SER A 96 13.96 26.48 5.01
N PRO A 97 13.58 26.65 6.29
CA PRO A 97 12.41 25.99 6.86
C PRO A 97 11.08 26.46 6.25
N TYR A 98 10.95 27.75 5.96
CA TYR A 98 9.72 28.32 5.40
C TYR A 98 9.46 27.85 3.96
N HIS A 99 10.50 27.82 3.12
CA HIS A 99 10.38 27.32 1.75
C HIS A 99 10.19 25.81 1.70
N LEU A 100 10.76 25.06 2.65
CA LEU A 100 10.53 23.63 2.78
C LEU A 100 9.04 23.33 3.00
N ILE A 101 8.39 24.01 3.96
CA ILE A 101 6.97 23.79 4.24
C ILE A 101 6.12 24.10 3.00
N ALA A 102 6.36 25.24 2.35
CA ALA A 102 5.63 25.63 1.14
C ALA A 102 5.80 24.60 0.02
N LEU A 103 7.04 24.13 -0.22
CA LEU A 103 7.34 23.14 -1.25
C LEU A 103 6.70 21.78 -0.91
N VAL A 104 6.69 21.36 0.36
CA VAL A 104 6.04 20.11 0.81
C VAL A 104 4.55 20.15 0.53
N VAL A 105 3.85 21.25 0.81
CA VAL A 105 2.41 21.36 0.54
C VAL A 105 2.12 21.22 -0.95
N VAL A 106 2.88 21.92 -1.79
CA VAL A 106 2.72 21.88 -3.25
C VAL A 106 3.05 20.49 -3.80
N LEU A 107 4.20 19.92 -3.44
CA LEU A 107 4.62 18.59 -3.88
C LEU A 107 3.67 17.50 -3.39
N THR A 108 3.13 17.62 -2.17
CA THR A 108 2.17 16.63 -1.64
C THR A 108 0.92 16.58 -2.50
N LEU A 109 0.36 17.73 -2.90
CA LEU A 109 -0.81 17.78 -3.79
C LEU A 109 -0.52 17.14 -5.15
N VAL A 110 0.63 17.46 -5.75
CA VAL A 110 1.05 16.92 -7.04
C VAL A 110 1.25 15.40 -6.94
N LEU A 111 2.05 14.94 -5.97
CA LEU A 111 2.31 13.52 -5.73
C LEU A 111 1.06 12.76 -5.31
N PHE A 112 0.09 13.40 -4.67
CA PHE A 112 -1.19 12.78 -4.34
C PHE A 112 -1.99 12.45 -5.60
N VAL A 113 -1.97 13.32 -6.62
CA VAL A 113 -2.58 13.02 -7.93
C VAL A 113 -1.81 11.90 -8.62
N PHE A 114 -0.48 11.98 -8.65
CA PHE A 114 0.37 10.94 -9.26
C PHE A 114 0.30 9.59 -8.54
N SER A 115 0.02 9.57 -7.24
CA SER A 115 -0.08 8.33 -6.44
C SER A 115 -1.08 7.34 -7.01
N ARG A 116 -2.11 7.82 -7.74
CA ARG A 116 -3.10 6.95 -8.40
C ARG A 116 -2.44 6.00 -9.39
N VAL A 117 -1.49 6.50 -10.17
CA VAL A 117 -0.77 5.72 -11.20
C VAL A 117 0.48 5.08 -10.62
N LEU A 118 1.15 5.77 -9.71
CA LEU A 118 2.38 5.30 -9.10
C LEU A 118 2.14 4.06 -8.24
N LEU A 119 1.06 4.03 -7.44
CA LEU A 119 0.72 2.85 -6.65
C LEU A 119 0.38 1.63 -7.51
N SER A 120 -0.37 1.78 -8.60
CA SER A 120 -0.65 0.65 -9.51
C SER A 120 0.64 0.12 -10.14
N ALA A 121 1.53 1.02 -10.56
CA ALA A 121 2.81 0.63 -11.15
C ALA A 121 3.70 -0.11 -10.14
N VAL A 122 3.84 0.43 -8.93
CA VAL A 122 4.68 -0.16 -7.88
C VAL A 122 4.12 -1.52 -7.43
N LEU A 123 2.80 -1.64 -7.24
CA LEU A 123 2.19 -2.91 -6.83
C LEU A 123 2.26 -3.99 -7.92
N ALA A 124 2.06 -3.60 -9.18
CA ALA A 124 2.24 -4.52 -10.31
C ALA A 124 3.70 -5.00 -10.43
N ALA A 125 4.66 -4.07 -10.34
CA ALA A 125 6.08 -4.38 -10.43
C ALA A 125 6.57 -5.23 -9.26
N THR A 126 6.20 -4.88 -8.02
CA THR A 126 6.56 -5.65 -6.83
C THR A 126 5.96 -7.06 -6.86
N GLY A 127 4.69 -7.21 -7.28
CA GLY A 127 4.09 -8.53 -7.47
C GLY A 127 4.84 -9.38 -8.51
N ALA A 128 5.19 -8.79 -9.66
CA ALA A 128 5.98 -9.47 -10.69
C ALA A 128 7.40 -9.83 -10.20
N LEU A 129 8.04 -8.98 -9.39
CA LEU A 129 9.34 -9.28 -8.80
C LEU A 129 9.28 -10.45 -7.80
N ILE A 130 8.20 -10.59 -7.03
CA ILE A 130 8.00 -11.75 -6.15
C ILE A 130 7.85 -13.02 -7.00
N VAL A 131 7.11 -12.96 -8.11
CA VAL A 131 7.00 -14.08 -9.06
C VAL A 131 8.36 -14.42 -9.66
N TYR A 132 9.14 -13.41 -10.09
CA TYR A 132 10.48 -13.60 -10.62
C TYR A 132 11.39 -14.32 -9.62
N LYS A 133 11.40 -13.89 -8.36
CA LYS A 133 12.17 -14.56 -7.31
C LYS A 133 11.69 -16.00 -7.07
N GLY A 134 10.38 -16.24 -7.05
CA GLY A 134 9.84 -17.59 -6.90
C GLY A 134 10.25 -18.54 -8.03
N LEU A 135 10.21 -18.07 -9.27
CA LEU A 135 10.57 -18.88 -10.45
C LEU A 135 12.08 -19.12 -10.57
N THR A 136 12.90 -18.13 -10.23
CA THR A 136 14.37 -18.28 -10.25
C THR A 136 14.87 -19.21 -9.16
N ILE A 137 14.25 -19.23 -7.97
CA ILE A 137 14.55 -20.20 -6.91
C ILE A 137 14.19 -21.63 -7.33
N LEU A 138 13.13 -21.81 -8.14
CA LEU A 138 12.76 -23.10 -8.73
C LEU A 138 13.70 -23.57 -9.85
N GLY A 139 14.71 -22.77 -10.21
CA GLY A 139 15.69 -23.11 -11.24
C GLY A 139 15.21 -22.88 -12.68
N ILE A 140 14.13 -22.11 -12.89
CA ILE A 140 13.67 -21.76 -14.23
C ILE A 140 14.61 -20.69 -14.82
N ASP A 141 14.97 -20.87 -16.09
CA ASP A 141 15.90 -19.98 -16.79
C ASP A 141 15.43 -18.50 -16.78
N VAL A 142 16.39 -17.61 -16.55
CA VAL A 142 16.19 -16.16 -16.52
C VAL A 142 15.63 -15.65 -17.84
N ALA A 143 16.04 -16.26 -18.96
CA ALA A 143 15.56 -15.92 -20.30
C ALA A 143 14.05 -16.09 -20.46
N ILE A 144 13.43 -17.05 -19.74
CA ILE A 144 12.00 -17.33 -19.79
C ILE A 144 11.23 -16.57 -18.71
N THR A 145 11.81 -16.46 -17.51
CA THR A 145 11.14 -15.82 -16.36
C THR A 145 11.00 -14.31 -16.55
N LEU A 146 11.99 -13.65 -17.16
CA LEU A 146 11.98 -12.20 -17.37
C LEU A 146 10.84 -11.74 -18.30
N PRO A 147 10.64 -12.28 -19.52
CA PRO A 147 9.52 -11.90 -20.38
C PRO A 147 8.16 -12.21 -19.74
N LEU A 148 8.03 -13.32 -19.00
CA LEU A 148 6.82 -13.62 -18.24
C LEU A 148 6.50 -12.54 -17.20
N CYS A 149 7.52 -12.07 -16.46
CA CYS A 149 7.34 -11.03 -15.45
C CYS A 149 7.04 -9.67 -16.06
N THR A 150 7.61 -9.32 -17.22
CA THR A 150 7.25 -8.08 -17.93
C THR A 150 5.80 -8.13 -18.42
N ILE A 151 5.37 -9.25 -19.02
CA ILE A 151 3.98 -9.45 -19.44
C ILE A 151 3.04 -9.33 -18.23
N LEU A 152 3.37 -10.00 -17.12
CA LEU A 152 2.59 -9.93 -15.88
C LEU A 152 2.50 -8.49 -15.34
N THR A 153 3.60 -7.73 -15.39
CA THR A 153 3.64 -6.33 -14.95
C THR A 153 2.72 -5.46 -15.80
N ILE A 154 2.76 -5.62 -17.13
CA ILE A 154 1.94 -4.84 -18.07
C ILE A 154 0.45 -5.17 -17.88
N ILE A 155 0.10 -6.46 -17.84
CA ILE A 155 -1.27 -6.93 -17.63
C ILE A 155 -1.77 -6.49 -16.25
N GLY A 156 -0.94 -6.66 -15.21
CA GLY A 156 -1.22 -6.24 -13.84
C GLY A 156 -1.51 -4.75 -13.74
N PHE A 157 -0.64 -3.92 -14.30
CA PHE A 157 -0.83 -2.47 -14.33
C PHE A 157 -2.12 -2.08 -15.05
N TYR A 158 -2.40 -2.67 -16.22
CA TYR A 158 -3.61 -2.37 -16.98
C TYR A 158 -4.88 -2.77 -16.22
N ASN A 159 -4.90 -3.96 -15.62
CA ASN A 159 -6.03 -4.46 -14.84
C ASN A 159 -6.28 -3.62 -13.58
N GLN A 160 -5.21 -3.28 -12.85
CA GLN A 160 -5.30 -2.43 -11.66
C GLN A 160 -5.78 -1.01 -11.99
N ARG A 161 -5.34 -0.46 -13.13
CA ARG A 161 -5.81 0.84 -13.62
C ARG A 161 -7.28 0.80 -14.03
N LYS A 162 -7.71 -0.25 -14.74
CA LYS A 162 -9.10 -0.41 -15.18
C LYS A 162 -10.06 -0.49 -14.00
N ARG A 163 -9.72 -1.25 -12.95
CA ARG A 163 -10.57 -1.41 -11.76
C ARG A 163 -10.59 -0.19 -10.83
N TRP A 164 -9.85 0.85 -11.19
CA TRP A 164 -9.83 2.14 -10.48
C TRP A 164 -10.82 3.15 -11.04
N PHE A 165 -11.22 3.00 -12.31
CA PHE A 165 -12.28 3.75 -12.98
C PHE A 165 -13.58 2.95 -12.95
#